data_AF-A0A5D0RK80-F1
#
_entry.id   AF-A0A5D0RK80-F1
#
_cell.length_a   1.000
_cell.length_b   1.000
_cell.length_c   1.000
_cell.angle_alpha   90.00
_cell.angle_beta   90.00
_cell.angle_gamma   90.00
#
_symmetry.space_group_name_H-M   'P 1'
#
loop_
_entity.id
_entity.type
_entity.pdbx_description
1 polymer ?
#
loop_
_entity_poly.entity_id
_entity_poly.type
_entity_poly.pdbx_seq_one_letter_code
_entity_poly.pdbx_strand_id
1 'polypeptide(L)'
;MNDEEKKLRFLVRTLAAEEFGLFFDLPIKLNSRLKRTLGRIVYKKNNKKVMPLRMELSPVLLDDSKLLKKTILHELTHWYLMINGKDYKHRSVEFKEFSDKYEFDKD
;
A
#
# COMPACT_ATOMS: atom_id res chain seq x y z
N MET A 1 -0.80 -15.04 12.86
CA MET A 1 -1.08 -14.52 11.50
C MET A 1 -1.96 -15.57 10.82
N ASN A 2 -3.17 -15.20 10.44
CA ASN A 2 -4.09 -16.13 9.78
C ASN A 2 -3.63 -16.41 8.33
N ASP A 3 -4.20 -17.42 7.67
CA ASP A 3 -3.74 -17.82 6.34
C ASP A 3 -4.02 -16.77 5.25
N GLU A 4 -5.04 -15.94 5.42
CA GLU A 4 -5.34 -14.82 4.53
C GLU A 4 -4.27 -13.73 4.62
N GLU A 5 -3.86 -13.33 5.82
CA GLU A 5 -2.77 -12.37 6.03
C GLU A 5 -1.44 -12.89 5.48
N LYS A 6 -1.20 -14.21 5.51
CA LYS A 6 -0.03 -14.81 4.85
C LYS A 6 -0.10 -14.67 3.33
N LYS A 7 -1.25 -14.98 2.72
CA LYS A 7 -1.47 -14.83 1.26
C LYS A 7 -1.33 -13.37 0.84
N LEU A 8 -1.93 -12.45 1.58
CA LEU A 8 -1.81 -11.01 1.34
C LEU A 8 -0.36 -10.54 1.47
N ARG A 9 0.36 -10.98 2.51
CA ARG A 9 1.78 -10.63 2.67
C ARG A 9 2.62 -11.12 1.50
N PHE A 10 2.37 -12.33 1.01
CA PHE A 10 3.05 -12.84 -0.18
C PHE A 10 2.76 -11.96 -1.40
N LEU A 11 1.49 -11.68 -1.68
CA LEU A 11 1.07 -10.82 -2.79
C LEU A 11 1.68 -9.41 -2.72
N VAL A 12 1.63 -8.76 -1.54
CA VAL A 12 2.22 -7.42 -1.36
C VAL A 12 3.73 -7.45 -1.63
N ARG A 13 4.44 -8.47 -1.14
CA ARG A 13 5.89 -8.59 -1.35
C ARG A 13 6.25 -8.86 -2.80
N THR A 14 5.47 -9.70 -3.49
CA THR A 14 5.63 -9.95 -4.92
C THR A 14 5.47 -8.67 -5.72
N LEU A 15 4.37 -7.94 -5.52
CA LEU A 15 4.13 -6.66 -6.22
C LEU A 15 5.18 -5.59 -5.88
N ALA A 16 5.64 -5.53 -4.63
CA ALA A 16 6.70 -4.60 -4.24
C ALA A 16 8.02 -4.90 -4.96
N ALA A 17 8.37 -6.19 -5.07
CA ALA A 17 9.58 -6.63 -5.77
C ALA A 17 9.47 -6.40 -7.28
N GLU A 18 8.33 -6.73 -7.89
CA GLU A 18 8.11 -6.61 -9.35
C GLU A 18 8.02 -5.15 -9.80
N GLU A 19 7.28 -4.32 -9.08
CA GLU A 19 6.92 -2.98 -9.55
C GLU A 19 7.84 -1.88 -9.02
N PHE A 20 8.48 -2.10 -7.86
CA PHE A 20 9.34 -1.12 -7.20
C PHE A 20 10.76 -1.61 -6.99
N GLY A 21 11.06 -2.88 -7.26
CA GLY A 21 12.39 -3.45 -7.02
C GLY A 21 12.79 -3.52 -5.55
N LEU A 22 11.83 -3.44 -4.62
CA LEU A 22 12.09 -3.34 -3.18
C LEU A 22 11.34 -4.41 -2.39
N PHE A 23 11.99 -4.91 -1.34
CA PHE A 23 11.37 -5.85 -0.42
C PHE A 23 10.47 -5.13 0.59
N PHE A 24 9.18 -5.46 0.59
CA PHE A 24 8.23 -4.92 1.57
C PHE A 24 8.32 -5.70 2.90
N ASP A 25 9.07 -5.14 3.86
CA ASP A 25 9.30 -5.75 5.18
C ASP A 25 8.46 -5.16 6.32
N LEU A 26 7.22 -4.77 6.03
CA LEU A 26 6.29 -4.33 7.06
C LEU A 26 5.20 -5.39 7.29
N PRO A 27 4.62 -5.43 8.51
CA PRO A 27 3.43 -6.23 8.77
C PRO A 27 2.27 -5.82 7.86
N ILE A 28 1.52 -6.82 7.40
CA ILE A 28 0.22 -6.67 6.74
C ILE A 28 -0.86 -7.12 7.73
N LYS A 29 -1.92 -6.33 7.87
CA LYS A 29 -3.05 -6.65 8.73
C LYS A 29 -4.37 -6.43 8.00
N LEU A 30 -5.30 -7.36 8.20
CA LEU A 30 -6.70 -7.13 7.86
C LEU A 30 -7.35 -6.27 8.95
N ASN A 31 -8.00 -5.18 8.56
CA ASN A 31 -8.63 -4.25 9.49
C ASN A 31 -10.09 -3.97 9.08
N SER A 32 -11.03 -4.65 9.71
CA SER A 32 -12.47 -4.49 9.49
C SER A 32 -13.02 -3.11 9.90
N ARG A 33 -12.22 -2.27 10.58
CA ARG A 33 -12.62 -0.90 10.95
C ARG A 33 -12.39 0.12 9.83
N LEU A 34 -11.76 -0.29 8.73
CA LEU A 34 -11.57 0.54 7.54
C LEU A 34 -12.92 0.71 6.81
N LYS A 35 -13.68 1.74 7.21
CA LYS A 35 -15.02 2.02 6.69
C LYS A 35 -15.05 2.95 5.47
N ARG A 36 -14.01 3.77 5.29
CA ARG A 36 -13.96 4.84 4.28
C ARG A 36 -12.83 4.68 3.27
N THR A 37 -11.78 3.94 3.61
CA THR A 37 -10.65 3.65 2.73
C THR A 37 -10.48 2.14 2.66
N LEU A 38 -10.05 1.62 1.52
CA LEU A 38 -9.85 0.18 1.34
C LEU A 38 -8.47 -0.27 1.84
N GLY A 39 -7.49 0.64 1.87
CA GLY A 39 -6.16 0.44 2.42
C GLY A 39 -5.66 1.66 3.20
N ARG A 40 -4.52 1.49 3.88
CA ARG A 40 -3.61 2.57 4.30
C ARG A 40 -2.22 2.06 4.68
N ILE A 41 -1.20 2.89 4.48
CA ILE A 41 0.06 2.81 5.22
C ILE A 41 -0.08 3.52 6.58
N VAL A 42 0.08 2.77 7.67
CA VAL A 42 0.23 3.35 9.01
C VAL A 42 1.68 3.75 9.18
N TYR A 43 1.94 5.00 9.53
CA TYR A 43 3.28 5.51 9.75
C TYR A 43 3.35 6.38 11.01
N LYS A 44 4.55 6.54 11.55
CA LYS A 44 4.86 7.53 12.58
C LYS A 44 5.57 8.71 11.93
N LYS A 45 5.22 9.93 12.31
CA LYS A 45 5.91 11.15 11.90
C LYS A 45 6.54 11.82 13.13
N ASN A 46 7.81 12.18 13.02
CA ASN A 46 8.46 13.14 13.93
C ASN A 46 8.93 14.34 13.10
N ASN A 47 9.51 15.36 13.75
CA ASN A 47 9.81 16.66 13.13
C ASN A 47 10.60 16.61 11.80
N LYS A 48 11.30 15.51 11.50
CA LYS A 48 12.08 15.37 10.25
C LYS A 48 11.93 14.03 9.53
N LYS A 49 11.25 13.04 10.09
CA LYS A 49 11.21 11.67 9.55
C LYS A 49 9.80 11.09 9.57
N VAL A 50 9.41 10.51 8.44
CA VAL A 50 8.25 9.64 8.31
C VAL A 50 8.75 8.20 8.33
N MET A 51 8.14 7.35 9.15
CA MET A 51 8.51 5.95 9.30
C MET A 51 7.27 5.07 9.14
N PRO A 52 7.15 4.37 8.00
CA PRO A 52 6.13 3.34 7.83
C PRO A 52 6.23 2.26 8.91
N LEU A 53 5.08 1.81 9.41
CA LEU A 53 4.97 0.82 10.48
C LEU A 53 4.29 -0.47 10.03
N ARG A 54 3.26 -0.36 9.19
CA ARG A 54 2.46 -1.49 8.66
C ARG A 54 1.54 -1.01 7.54
N MET A 55 1.07 -1.95 6.73
CA MET A 55 -0.07 -1.73 5.83
C MET A 55 -1.31 -2.41 6.42
N GLU A 56 -2.44 -1.71 6.36
CA GLU A 56 -3.75 -2.23 6.76
C GLU A 56 -4.65 -2.27 5.52
N LEU A 57 -5.34 -3.40 5.32
CA LEU A 57 -6.26 -3.62 4.20
C LEU A 57 -7.65 -4.01 4.73
N SER A 58 -8.69 -3.59 4.01
CA SER A 58 -10.06 -3.96 4.34
C SER A 58 -10.35 -5.40 3.90
N PRO A 59 -10.98 -6.25 4.73
CA PRO A 59 -11.35 -7.62 4.36
C PRO A 59 -12.25 -7.71 3.13
N VAL A 60 -13.02 -6.65 2.81
CA VAL A 60 -13.89 -6.61 1.62
C VAL A 60 -13.12 -6.74 0.31
N LEU A 61 -11.81 -6.50 0.33
CA LEU A 61 -10.94 -6.68 -0.84
C LEU A 61 -10.67 -8.14 -1.16
N LEU A 62 -10.89 -9.07 -0.22
CA LEU A 62 -10.62 -10.49 -0.44
C LEU A 62 -11.52 -11.09 -1.52
N ASP A 63 -12.69 -10.49 -1.76
CA ASP A 63 -13.67 -10.95 -2.73
C ASP A 63 -13.43 -10.38 -4.15
N ASP A 64 -12.56 -9.38 -4.31
CA ASP A 64 -12.24 -8.75 -5.59
C ASP A 64 -10.72 -8.63 -5.79
N SER A 65 -10.15 -9.56 -6.54
CA SER A 65 -8.71 -9.62 -6.80
C SER A 65 -8.18 -8.42 -7.60
N LYS A 66 -8.99 -7.82 -8.48
CA LYS A 66 -8.60 -6.64 -9.27
C LYS A 66 -8.53 -5.42 -8.36
N LEU A 67 -9.57 -5.19 -7.56
CA LEU A 67 -9.61 -4.10 -6.60
C LEU A 67 -8.55 -4.26 -5.50
N LEU A 68 -8.28 -5.49 -5.06
CA LEU A 68 -7.19 -5.81 -4.14
C LEU A 68 -5.83 -5.42 -4.74
N LYS A 69 -5.54 -5.84 -5.97
CA LYS A 69 -4.28 -5.48 -6.64
C LYS A 69 -4.14 -3.97 -6.79
N LYS A 70 -5.18 -3.27 -7.26
CA LYS A 70 -5.19 -1.79 -7.35
C LYS A 70 -4.90 -1.15 -5.99
N THR A 71 -5.59 -1.59 -4.94
CA THR A 71 -5.41 -1.04 -3.58
C THR A 71 -3.99 -1.29 -3.06
N ILE A 72 -3.42 -2.49 -3.28
CA ILE A 72 -2.05 -2.78 -2.85
C ILE A 72 -1.05 -1.87 -3.58
N LEU A 73 -1.19 -1.67 -4.89
CA LEU A 73 -0.29 -0.79 -5.65
C LEU A 73 -0.39 0.68 -5.20
N HIS A 74 -1.60 1.14 -4.89
CA HIS A 74 -1.83 2.46 -4.30
C HIS A 74 -1.06 2.63 -2.97
N GLU A 75 -1.19 1.68 -2.06
CA GLU A 75 -0.50 1.74 -0.76
C GLU A 75 1.01 1.51 -0.86
N LEU A 76 1.46 0.66 -1.78
CA LEU A 76 2.89 0.49 -2.07
C LEU A 76 3.50 1.76 -2.65
N THR A 77 2.76 2.52 -3.47
CA THR A 77 3.20 3.82 -3.97
C THR A 77 3.41 4.80 -2.81
N HIS A 78 2.47 4.89 -1.88
CA HIS A 78 2.65 5.69 -0.66
C HIS A 78 3.91 5.27 0.11
N TRP A 79 4.07 3.98 0.36
CA TRP A 79 5.23 3.44 1.07
C TRP A 79 6.55 3.75 0.35
N TYR A 80 6.62 3.50 -0.96
CA TYR A 80 7.79 3.73 -1.80
C TYR A 80 8.23 5.20 -1.75
N LEU A 81 7.28 6.13 -1.92
CA LEU A 81 7.58 7.55 -1.85
C LEU A 81 8.05 7.96 -0.45
N MET A 82 7.43 7.44 0.62
CA MET A 82 7.83 7.72 2.01
C MET A 82 9.28 7.32 2.28
N ILE A 83 9.70 6.10 1.90
CA ILE A 83 11.05 5.59 2.21
C ILE A 83 12.13 6.27 1.36
N ASN A 84 11.77 6.80 0.19
CA ASN A 84 12.66 7.56 -0.69
C ASN A 84 12.68 9.07 -0.38
N GLY A 85 11.97 9.53 0.66
CA GLY A 85 11.94 10.94 1.04
C GLY A 85 11.18 11.85 0.06
N LYS A 86 10.34 11.27 -0.79
CA LYS A 86 9.52 11.94 -1.82
C LYS A 86 8.18 12.40 -1.25
N ASP A 87 7.44 13.26 -1.98
CA ASP A 87 6.10 13.66 -1.53
C ASP A 87 5.11 12.51 -1.74
N TYR A 88 4.88 11.75 -0.67
CA TYR A 88 4.03 10.58 -0.67
C TYR A 88 2.53 10.90 -0.64
N LYS A 89 2.10 12.15 -0.65
CA LYS A 89 0.67 12.49 -0.62
C LYS A 89 0.00 12.08 -1.93
N HIS A 90 -1.22 11.57 -1.85
CA HIS A 90 -2.01 11.15 -3.01
C HIS A 90 -2.14 12.22 -4.12
N ARG A 91 -2.10 13.50 -3.77
CA ARG A 91 -2.20 14.62 -4.73
C ARG A 91 -0.85 15.07 -5.32
N SER A 92 0.27 14.50 -4.90
CA SER A 92 1.59 14.90 -5.41
C SER A 92 1.76 14.48 -6.87
N VAL A 93 2.64 15.18 -7.59
CA VAL A 93 2.97 14.86 -8.98
C VAL A 93 3.55 13.44 -9.05
N GLU A 94 4.49 13.13 -8.17
CA GLU A 94 5.14 11.81 -8.13
C GLU A 94 4.13 10.68 -7.87
N PHE A 95 3.16 10.88 -6.98
CA PHE A 95 2.12 9.88 -6.75
C PHE A 95 1.24 9.69 -7.99
N LYS A 96 0.85 10.78 -8.66
CA LYS A 96 0.02 10.72 -9.87
C LYS A 96 0.70 10.00 -11.02
N GLU A 97 2.01 10.17 -11.20
CA GLU A 97 2.79 9.43 -12.20
C GLU A 97 2.67 7.91 -12.02
N PHE A 98 2.74 7.43 -10.77
CA PHE A 98 2.53 6.01 -10.47
C PHE A 98 1.07 5.59 -10.63
N SER A 99 0.13 6.45 -10.25
CA SER A 99 -1.30 6.21 -10.45
C SER A 99 -1.65 6.05 -11.94
N ASP A 100 -1.05 6.87 -12.80
CA ASP A 100 -1.21 6.78 -14.25
C ASP A 100 -0.54 5.54 -14.84
N LYS A 101 0.67 5.19 -14.36
CA LYS A 101 1.41 4.00 -14.78
C LYS A 101 0.67 2.70 -14.47
N TYR A 102 0.09 2.61 -13.27
CA TYR A 102 -0.52 1.37 -12.76
C TYR A 102 -2.05 1.36 -12.82
N GLU A 103 -2.66 2.48 -13.22
CA GLU A 103 -4.09 2.66 -13.41
C GLU A 103 -4.93 2.28 -12.19
N PHE A 104 -4.40 2.50 -10.99
CA PHE A 104 -5.07 2.09 -9.74
C PHE A 104 -6.10 3.10 -9.22
N ASP A 105 -6.03 4.38 -9.62
CA ASP A 105 -7.09 5.38 -9.33
C ASP A 105 -7.99 5.69 -10.53
N LYS A 106 -7.81 4.98 -11.66
CA LYS A 106 -8.71 5.08 -12.82
C LYS A 106 -9.89 4.11 -12.65
N ASP A 107 -11.08 4.59 -12.96
CA ASP A 107 -12.34 3.82 -12.89
C ASP A 107 -12.34 2.63 -13.87
#